data_AF-A0AAJ5LNY2-F1
#
_entry.id   AF-A0AAJ5LNY2-F1
#
_cell.length_a   1.000
_cell.length_b   1.000
_cell.length_c   1.000
_cell.angle_alpha   90.00
_cell.angle_beta   90.00
_cell.angle_gamma   90.00
#
_symmetry.space_group_name_H-M   'P 1'
#
loop_
_entity.id
_entity.type
_entity.pdbx_description
1 polymer ?
#
loop_
_entity_poly.entity_id
_entity_poly.type
_entity_poly.pdbx_seq_one_letter_code
_entity_poly.pdbx_strand_id
1 'polypeptide(L)' 'MIRGLNNDNRRHPSRIEPGIPCRDAREQSSELMGNVRELTITGLMDEKPMMIWAAHYLSAMAKALMDDAELGMKQ' A
#
# COMPACT_ATOMS: atom_id res chain seq x y z
N MET A 1 -26.72 12.47 -31.95
CA MET A 1 -26.83 11.97 -30.57
C MET A 1 -26.31 10.54 -30.55
N ILE A 2 -25.09 10.30 -30.06
CA ILE A 2 -24.66 9.16 -29.20
C ILE A 2 -23.32 9.59 -28.58
N ARG A 3 -23.28 9.53 -27.25
CA ARG A 3 -22.25 10.06 -26.34
C ARG A 3 -20.97 9.22 -26.39
N GLY A 4 -19.85 9.90 -26.14
CA GLY A 4 -18.52 9.33 -26.06
C GLY A 4 -18.38 8.22 -25.02
N LEU A 5 -17.59 7.21 -25.37
CA LEU A 5 -16.99 6.29 -24.42
C LEU A 5 -15.59 6.83 -24.13
N ASN A 6 -15.55 7.72 -23.13
CA ASN A 6 -14.32 8.22 -22.55
C ASN A 6 -13.47 7.08 -22.00
N ASN A 7 -12.19 7.26 -22.25
CA ASN A 7 -11.06 6.39 -22.05
C ASN A 7 -10.61 6.45 -20.57
N ASP A 8 -11.39 5.91 -19.63
CA ASP A 8 -11.06 6.06 -18.18
C ASP A 8 -11.22 4.76 -17.38
N ASN A 9 -10.64 3.65 -17.87
CA ASN A 9 -10.56 2.40 -17.10
C ASN A 9 -9.13 1.89 -16.90
N ARG A 10 -8.21 2.78 -16.53
CA ARG A 10 -7.01 2.37 -15.78
C ARG A 10 -7.30 2.50 -14.29
N ARG A 11 -8.14 1.61 -13.76
CA ARG A 11 -8.34 1.47 -12.32
C ARG A 11 -7.07 0.88 -11.73
N HIS A 12 -6.22 1.74 -11.18
CA HIS A 12 -5.07 1.33 -10.38
C HIS A 12 -5.59 0.56 -9.16
N PRO A 13 -5.04 -0.62 -8.81
CA PRO A 13 -5.50 -1.42 -7.67
C PRO A 13 -5.39 -0.74 -6.31
N SER A 14 -4.81 0.47 -6.24
CA SER A 14 -4.56 1.23 -5.01
C SER A 14 -5.59 2.31 -4.72
N ARG A 15 -6.62 2.52 -5.54
CA ARG A 15 -7.59 3.57 -5.24
C ARG A 15 -8.48 3.16 -4.06
N ILE A 16 -8.20 3.75 -2.90
CA ILE A 16 -9.03 3.70 -1.69
C ILE A 16 -10.47 4.08 -2.08
N GLU A 17 -11.41 3.17 -1.84
CA GLU A 17 -12.85 3.39 -2.01
C GLU A 17 -13.28 4.62 -1.18
N PRO A 18 -14.13 5.53 -1.71
CA PRO A 18 -14.64 6.66 -0.94
C PRO A 18 -15.50 6.13 0.21
N GLY A 19 -14.91 6.08 1.41
CA GLY A 19 -15.53 5.48 2.59
C GLY A 19 -14.59 4.67 3.47
N ILE A 20 -13.36 4.35 3.04
CA ILE A 20 -12.33 3.82 3.95
C ILE A 20 -11.71 5.03 4.67
N PRO A 21 -11.96 5.21 5.98
CA PRO A 21 -11.38 6.31 6.74
C PRO A 21 -9.85 6.29 6.56
N CYS A 22 -9.25 7.45 6.32
CA CYS A 22 -7.78 7.59 6.24
C CYS A 22 -7.06 7.02 7.50
N ARG A 23 -7.80 6.88 8.62
CA ARG A 23 -7.38 6.20 9.84
C ARG A 23 -7.07 4.72 9.61
N ASP A 24 -7.93 4.02 8.89
CA ASP A 24 -7.83 2.59 8.62
C ASP A 24 -6.66 2.31 7.66
N ALA A 25 -6.42 3.21 6.70
CA ALA A 25 -5.25 3.14 5.82
C ALA A 25 -3.92 3.35 6.57
N ARG A 26 -3.89 4.26 7.56
CA ARG A 26 -2.71 4.45 8.43
C ARG A 26 -2.50 3.25 9.36
N GLU A 27 -3.57 2.70 9.93
CA GLU A 27 -3.50 1.52 10.79
C GLU A 27 -3.00 0.30 10.01
N GLN A 28 -3.55 0.05 8.82
CA GLN A 28 -3.11 -1.02 7.93
C GLN A 28 -1.65 -0.84 7.48
N SER A 29 -1.22 0.38 7.18
CA SER A 29 0.18 0.67 6.87
C SER A 29 1.10 0.42 8.08
N SER A 30 0.65 0.76 9.29
CA SER A 30 1.40 0.50 10.53
C SER A 30 1.57 -1.00 10.79
N GLU A 31 0.52 -1.81 10.59
CA GLU A 31 0.60 -3.27 10.68
C GLU A 31 1.57 -3.86 9.64
N LEU A 32 1.49 -3.38 8.39
CA LEU A 32 2.42 -3.76 7.32
C LEU A 32 3.87 -3.46 7.68
N MET A 33 4.15 -2.30 8.28
CA MET A 33 5.51 -1.95 8.73
C MET A 33 6.01 -2.84 9.87
N GLY A 34 5.11 -3.36 10.72
CA GLY A 34 5.44 -4.40 11.69
C GLY A 34 5.95 -5.67 11.04
N ASN A 35 5.24 -6.16 10.01
CA ASN A 35 5.62 -7.33 9.23
C ASN A 35 6.93 -7.11 8.45
N VAL A 36 7.13 -5.92 7.87
CA VAL A 36 8.38 -5.52 7.21
C VAL A 36 9.56 -5.66 8.17
N ARG A 37 9.43 -5.17 9.40
CA ARG A 37 10.47 -5.24 10.42
C ARG A 37 10.81 -6.69 10.76
N GLU A 38 9.81 -7.53 11.00
CA GLU A 38 10.01 -8.94 11.32
C GLU A 38 10.70 -9.67 10.17
N LEU A 39 10.19 -9.55 8.94
CA LEU A 39 10.77 -10.19 7.75
C LEU A 39 12.19 -9.71 7.45
N THR A 40 12.50 -8.44 7.71
CA THR A 40 13.86 -7.91 7.54
C THR A 40 14.82 -8.53 8.55
N ILE A 41 14.43 -8.59 9.82
CA ILE A 41 15.27 -9.17 10.88
C ILE A 41 15.47 -10.66 10.64
N THR A 42 14.39 -11.41 10.44
CA THR A 42 14.47 -12.86 10.18
C THR A 42 15.20 -13.16 8.88
N GLY A 43 14.95 -12.39 7.82
CA GLY A 43 15.61 -12.56 6.53
C GLY A 43 17.13 -12.33 6.60
N LEU A 44 17.58 -11.37 7.41
CA LEU A 44 19.00 -11.11 7.64
C LEU A 44 19.63 -12.18 8.55
N MET A 45 18.97 -12.54 9.65
CA MET A 45 19.52 -13.49 10.64
C MET A 45 19.62 -14.92 10.09
N ASP A 46 18.64 -15.34 9.28
CA ASP A 46 18.58 -16.70 8.72
C ASP A 46 19.15 -16.79 7.30
N GLU A 47 19.75 -15.71 6.76
CA GLU A 47 20.21 -15.63 5.37
C GLU A 47 19.15 -16.03 4.34
N LYS A 48 17.90 -15.59 4.56
CA LYS A 48 16.75 -15.88 3.70
C LYS A 48 16.44 -14.69 2.79
N PRO A 49 17.07 -14.58 1.60
CA PRO A 49 16.90 -13.43 0.72
C PRO A 49 15.44 -13.23 0.28
N MET A 50 14.66 -14.30 0.17
CA MET A 50 13.23 -14.21 -0.17
C MET A 50 12.41 -13.43 0.87
N MET A 51 12.77 -13.50 2.15
CA MET A 51 12.11 -12.73 3.21
C MET A 51 12.49 -11.24 3.13
N ILE A 52 13.73 -10.94 2.75
CA ILE A 52 14.18 -9.56 2.50
C ILE A 52 13.43 -8.97 1.30
N TRP A 53 13.26 -9.73 0.21
CA TRP A 53 12.45 -9.30 -0.94
C TRP A 53 11.00 -9.09 -0.56
N ALA A 54 10.39 -9.98 0.22
CA ALA A 54 9.04 -9.80 0.73
C ALA A 54 8.90 -8.53 1.57
N ALA A 55 9.86 -8.26 2.48
CA ALA A 55 9.90 -7.03 3.26
C ALA A 55 9.99 -5.78 2.36
N HIS A 56 10.79 -5.82 1.30
CA HIS A 56 10.88 -4.73 0.34
C HIS A 56 9.55 -4.46 -0.38
N TYR A 57 8.86 -5.50 -0.86
CA TYR A 57 7.54 -5.36 -1.50
C TYR A 57 6.49 -4.81 -0.52
N LEU A 58 6.44 -5.31 0.71
CA LEU A 58 5.49 -4.84 1.72
C LEU A 58 5.78 -3.39 2.14
N SER A 59 7.04 -2.96 2.16
CA SER A 59 7.42 -1.56 2.42
C SER A 59 6.88 -0.62 1.35
N ALA A 60 6.95 -1.02 0.07
CA ALA A 60 6.40 -0.23 -1.03
C ALA A 60 4.86 -0.11 -0.93
N MET A 61 4.18 -1.20 -0.52
CA MET A 61 2.73 -1.19 -0.31
C MET A 61 2.32 -0.31 0.88
N ALA A 62 3.03 -0.41 2.01
CA ALA A 62 2.79 0.42 3.18
C ALA A 62 2.96 1.92 2.85
N LYS A 63 3.97 2.25 2.03
CA LYS A 63 4.20 3.60 1.53
C LYS A 63 3.06 4.09 0.64
N ALA A 64 2.62 3.28 -0.32
CA ALA A 64 1.49 3.65 -1.18
C ALA A 64 0.21 3.94 -0.35
N LEU A 65 -0.09 3.11 0.66
CA LEU A 65 -1.23 3.33 1.57
C LEU A 65 -1.11 4.62 2.39
N MET A 66 0.10 4.97 2.84
CA MET A 66 0.33 6.25 3.54
C MET A 66 0.16 7.45 2.60
N ASP A 67 0.70 7.36 1.40
CA ASP A 67 0.59 8.42 0.39
C ASP A 67 -0.89 8.64 0.01
N ASP A 68 -1.67 7.56 -0.16
CA ASP A 68 -3.11 7.63 -0.41
C ASP A 68 -3.90 8.21 0.77
N ALA A 69 -3.54 7.86 2.02
CA ALA A 69 -4.14 8.44 3.21
C ALA A 69 -3.84 9.95 3.34
N GLU A 70 -2.63 10.39 2.97
CA GLU A 70 -2.26 11.81 2.97
C GLU A 70 -3.04 12.60 1.93
N LEU A 71 -3.25 12.04 0.73
CA LEU A 71 -4.08 12.63 -0.31
C LEU A 71 -5.57 12.71 0.09
N GLY A 72 -6.05 11.75 0.88
CA GLY A 72 -7.40 11.76 1.44
C GLY A 72 -7.60 12.80 2.55
N MET A 73 -6.56 13.15 3.31
CA MET A 73 -6.60 14.19 4.35
C MET A 73 -6.47 15.63 3.82
N LYS A 74 -6.01 15.82 2.57
CA LYS A 74 -5.84 17.14 1.92
C LYS A 74 -7.06 17.62 1.12
N GLN A 75 -8.13 16.82 1.07
CA GLN A 75 -9.43 17.18 0.46
C GLN A 75 -10.42 17.65 1.52
#